data_AF-A0A7S3WZX9-F1
#
_entry.id   AF-A0A7S3WZX9-F1
#
_cell.length_a   1.000
_cell.length_b   1.000
_cell.length_c   1.000
_cell.angle_alpha   90.00
_cell.angle_beta   90.00
_cell.angle_gamma   90.00
#
_symmetry.space_group_name_H-M   'P 1'
#
loop_
_entity.id
_entity.type
_entity.pdbx_description
1 polymer ?
#
loop_
_entity_poly.entity_id
_entity_poly.type
_entity_poly.pdbx_seq_one_letter_code
_entity_poly.pdbx_strand_id
1 'polypeptide(L)'
;ALRAEVEPVVGYDSGGALTQAINWMLEVVPSHADKGVAASALLKRWGLGWEEALAIGDGENDLPMLARAGTSVAMGNAGERVRHAAMHVVGHNDEDGWA
;
A
#
# COMPACT_ATOMS: atom_id res chain seq x y z
N ALA A 1 -14.78 -2.56 13.81
CA ALA A 1 -15.47 -1.58 14.68
C ALA A 1 -15.00 -0.18 14.33
N LEU A 2 -13.76 0.21 14.69
CA LEU A 2 -13.25 1.57 14.49
C LEU A 2 -13.37 2.15 13.07
N ARG A 3 -13.01 1.39 12.01
CA ARG A 3 -13.12 1.88 10.62
C ARG A 3 -14.55 2.33 10.28
N ALA A 4 -15.55 1.52 10.62
CA ALA A 4 -16.96 1.82 10.32
C ALA A 4 -17.47 3.07 11.08
N GLU A 5 -16.87 3.38 12.22
CA GLU A 5 -17.20 4.58 13.02
C GLU A 5 -16.52 5.84 12.47
N VAL A 6 -15.31 5.72 11.93
CA VAL A 6 -14.48 6.85 11.45
C VAL A 6 -14.75 7.19 9.98
N GLU A 7 -15.03 6.20 9.14
CA GLU A 7 -15.21 6.36 7.69
C GLU A 7 -16.29 7.38 7.29
N PRO A 8 -17.47 7.44 7.95
CA PRO A 8 -18.47 8.46 7.66
C PRO A 8 -17.99 9.90 7.93
N VAL A 9 -17.04 10.07 8.85
CA VAL A 9 -16.50 11.39 9.24
C VAL A 9 -15.38 11.83 8.30
N VAL A 10 -14.56 10.88 7.84
CA VAL A 10 -13.40 11.15 6.97
C VAL A 10 -13.78 11.24 5.48
N GLY A 11 -14.86 10.55 5.07
CA GLY A 11 -15.19 10.36 3.65
C GLY A 11 -15.99 11.46 2.96
N TYR A 12 -16.72 12.33 3.69
CA TYR A 12 -17.71 13.22 3.05
C TYR A 12 -17.19 14.62 2.72
N ASP A 13 -16.37 15.25 3.57
CA ASP A 13 -15.94 16.65 3.39
C ASP A 13 -14.51 16.97 3.89
N SER A 14 -13.81 16.04 4.55
CA SER A 14 -12.57 16.36 5.27
C SER A 14 -11.28 16.27 4.44
N GLY A 15 -11.38 15.80 3.18
CA GLY A 15 -10.20 15.57 2.33
C GLY A 15 -9.24 14.53 2.91
N GLY A 16 -9.75 13.57 3.68
CA GLY A 16 -8.95 12.48 4.27
C GLY A 16 -9.22 11.13 3.59
N ALA A 17 -8.29 10.20 3.75
CA ALA A 17 -8.41 8.81 3.34
C ALA A 17 -7.99 7.89 4.50
N LEU A 18 -8.58 6.70 4.54
CA LEU A 18 -8.33 5.69 5.55
C LEU A 18 -7.50 4.54 4.98
N THR A 19 -6.41 4.20 5.66
CA THR A 19 -5.58 3.03 5.31
C THR A 19 -5.06 2.32 6.57
N GLN A 20 -4.43 1.17 6.42
CA GLN A 20 -3.93 0.35 7.53
C GLN A 20 -2.61 -0.33 7.14
N ALA A 21 -1.54 -0.09 7.90
CA ALA A 21 -0.34 -0.92 7.83
C ALA A 21 -0.52 -2.26 8.56
N ILE A 22 -1.20 -2.25 9.72
CA ILE A 22 -1.33 -3.40 10.63
C ILE A 22 -2.72 -3.44 11.27
N ASN A 23 -3.14 -4.63 11.70
CA ASN A 23 -4.54 -4.92 12.10
C ASN A 23 -5.12 -4.04 13.22
N TRP A 24 -4.28 -3.43 14.05
CA TRP A 24 -4.68 -2.63 15.20
C TRP A 24 -4.40 -1.13 15.03
N MET A 25 -4.05 -0.69 13.82
CA MET A 25 -3.77 0.72 13.51
C MET A 25 -4.58 1.16 12.29
N LEU A 26 -5.44 2.17 12.48
CA LEU A 26 -6.13 2.87 11.40
C LEU A 26 -5.45 4.21 11.17
N GLU A 27 -4.96 4.43 9.95
CA GLU A 27 -4.28 5.65 9.54
C GLU A 27 -5.28 6.58 8.83
N VAL A 28 -5.29 7.85 9.24
CA VAL A 28 -6.01 8.91 8.54
C VAL A 28 -4.96 9.80 7.88
N VAL A 29 -4.97 9.84 6.56
CA VAL A 29 -4.02 10.63 5.74
C VAL A 29 -4.79 11.62 4.87
N PRO A 30 -4.16 12.69 4.36
CA PRO A 30 -4.78 13.49 3.31
C PRO A 30 -5.14 12.61 2.10
N SER A 31 -6.29 12.84 1.47
CA SER A 31 -6.82 11.99 0.39
C SER A 31 -5.95 11.94 -0.86
N HIS A 32 -5.04 12.91 -1.02
CA HIS A 32 -4.07 12.99 -2.11
C HIS A 32 -2.69 12.44 -1.72
N ALA A 33 -2.52 11.93 -0.50
CA ALA A 33 -1.26 11.42 0.02
C ALA A 33 -1.35 9.92 0.25
N ASP A 34 -0.52 9.16 -0.48
CA ASP A 34 -0.33 7.73 -0.29
C ASP A 34 1.10 7.32 -0.66
N LYS A 35 1.51 6.08 -0.34
CA LYS A 35 2.85 5.58 -0.66
C LYS A 35 3.14 5.56 -2.17
N GLY A 36 2.12 5.34 -3.01
CA GLY A 36 2.23 5.41 -4.47
C GLY A 36 2.50 6.82 -4.98
N VAL A 37 1.90 7.86 -4.38
CA VAL A 37 2.19 9.26 -4.71
C VAL A 37 3.64 9.61 -4.37
N ALA A 38 4.12 9.17 -3.20
CA ALA A 38 5.51 9.36 -2.80
C ALA A 38 6.48 8.65 -3.75
N ALA A 39 6.20 7.39 -4.11
CA ALA A 39 6.99 6.62 -5.06
C ALA A 39 7.01 7.26 -6.46
N SER A 40 5.88 7.74 -6.97
CA SER A 40 5.83 8.49 -8.24
C SER A 40 6.76 9.72 -8.24
N ALA A 41 6.85 10.42 -7.11
CA ALA A 41 7.75 11.57 -7.00
C ALA A 41 9.23 11.17 -7.05
N LEU A 42 9.59 10.04 -6.44
CA LEU A 42 10.95 9.48 -6.50
C LEU A 42 11.31 9.00 -7.90
N LEU A 43 10.43 8.23 -8.54
CA LEU A 43 10.63 7.75 -9.92
C LEU A 43 10.84 8.91 -10.88
N LYS A 44 10.00 9.95 -10.81
CA LYS A 44 10.17 11.17 -11.60
C LYS A 44 11.52 11.84 -11.37
N ARG A 45 11.97 11.92 -10.11
CA ARG A 45 13.26 12.53 -9.75
C ARG A 45 14.43 11.73 -10.34
N TRP A 46 14.30 10.41 -10.47
CA TRP A 46 15.32 9.53 -11.02
C TRP A 46 15.21 9.33 -12.54
N GLY A 47 14.19 9.90 -13.18
CA GLY A 47 13.95 9.71 -14.61
C GLY A 47 13.51 8.28 -14.96
N LEU A 48 12.89 7.59 -14.00
CA LEU A 48 12.41 6.21 -14.15
C LEU A 48 10.89 6.16 -14.26
N GLY A 49 10.40 5.14 -14.94
CA GLY A 49 8.98 4.77 -15.01
C GLY A 49 8.58 3.75 -13.95
N TRP A 50 7.28 3.49 -13.83
CA TRP A 50 6.77 2.47 -12.91
C TRP A 50 7.10 1.05 -13.40
N GLU A 51 7.24 0.85 -14.70
CA GLU A 51 7.68 -0.38 -15.35
C GLU A 51 9.10 -0.81 -14.93
N GLU A 52 9.91 0.13 -14.45
CA GLU A 52 11.26 -0.10 -13.92
C GLU A 52 11.27 -0.31 -12.40
N ALA A 53 10.11 -0.19 -11.75
CA ALA A 53 9.98 -0.29 -10.31
C ALA A 53 9.48 -1.68 -9.88
N LEU A 54 10.10 -2.18 -8.81
CA LEU A 54 9.60 -3.30 -8.01
C LEU A 54 9.05 -2.76 -6.70
N ALA A 55 7.79 -3.11 -6.37
CA ALA A 55 7.18 -2.80 -5.08
C ALA A 55 6.94 -4.08 -4.28
N ILE A 56 7.37 -4.08 -3.01
CA ILE A 56 7.08 -5.14 -2.03
C ILE A 56 6.22 -4.53 -0.92
N GLY A 57 5.16 -5.22 -0.51
CA GLY A 57 4.28 -4.74 0.56
C GLY A 57 3.47 -5.84 1.22
N ASP A 58 2.85 -5.50 2.34
CA ASP A 58 2.05 -6.43 3.14
C ASP A 58 0.80 -5.77 3.77
N GLY A 59 0.77 -4.44 3.83
CA GLY A 59 -0.33 -3.65 4.37
C GLY A 59 -1.26 -3.05 3.31
N GLU A 60 -2.44 -2.60 3.74
CA GLU A 60 -3.39 -1.88 2.87
C GLU A 60 -2.77 -0.58 2.33
N ASN A 61 -1.88 0.05 3.10
CA ASN A 61 -1.21 1.28 2.69
C ASN A 61 -0.18 1.07 1.56
N ASP A 62 0.17 -0.17 1.23
CA ASP A 62 1.04 -0.51 0.10
C ASP A 62 0.28 -0.70 -1.22
N LEU A 63 -1.06 -0.89 -1.17
CA LEU A 63 -1.89 -1.13 -2.36
C LEU A 63 -1.64 -0.11 -3.50
N PRO A 64 -1.49 1.20 -3.26
CA PRO A 64 -1.23 2.16 -4.33
C PRO A 64 0.10 1.96 -5.05
N MET A 65 1.14 1.42 -4.38
CA MET A 65 2.41 1.08 -5.01
C MET A 65 2.29 -0.25 -5.76
N LEU A 66 1.71 -1.27 -5.13
CA LEU A 66 1.54 -2.61 -5.71
C LEU A 66 0.72 -2.59 -7.02
N ALA A 67 -0.29 -1.71 -7.09
CA ALA A 67 -1.12 -1.55 -8.28
C ALA A 67 -0.42 -0.82 -9.45
N ARG A 68 0.69 -0.11 -9.19
CA ARG A 68 1.36 0.73 -10.20
C ARG A 68 2.68 0.12 -10.68
N ALA A 69 3.42 -0.54 -9.80
CA ALA A 69 4.74 -1.10 -10.11
C ALA A 69 4.70 -2.12 -11.25
N GLY A 70 5.72 -2.07 -12.11
CA GLY A 70 5.94 -3.03 -13.20
C GLY A 70 6.15 -4.46 -12.68
N THR A 71 6.65 -4.58 -11.46
CA THR A 71 6.64 -5.84 -10.70
C THR A 71 6.15 -5.56 -9.29
N SER A 72 5.14 -6.30 -8.84
CA SER A 72 4.60 -6.16 -7.48
C SER A 72 4.59 -7.49 -6.73
N VAL A 73 4.99 -7.44 -5.47
CA VAL A 73 5.18 -8.60 -4.61
C VAL A 73 4.47 -8.36 -3.28
N ALA A 74 3.59 -9.28 -2.89
CA ALA A 74 3.03 -9.32 -1.55
C ALA A 74 3.81 -10.30 -0.67
N MET A 75 4.09 -9.93 0.58
CA MET A 75 4.68 -10.85 1.55
C MET A 75 3.68 -11.93 1.96
N GLY A 76 4.16 -13.08 2.45
CA GLY A 76 3.31 -14.20 2.87
C GLY A 76 2.38 -13.87 4.04
N ASN A 77 2.76 -12.92 4.90
CA ASN A 77 1.97 -12.41 6.01
C ASN A 77 0.90 -11.38 5.59
N ALA A 78 0.91 -10.94 4.33
CA ALA A 78 0.01 -9.91 3.83
C ALA A 78 -1.45 -10.38 3.86
N GLY A 79 -2.39 -9.46 4.10
CA GLY A 79 -3.83 -9.76 4.01
C GLY A 79 -4.27 -10.17 2.59
N GLU A 80 -5.40 -10.86 2.46
CA GLU A 80 -5.89 -11.39 1.17
C GLU A 80 -6.00 -10.31 0.08
N ARG A 81 -6.54 -9.14 0.44
CA ARG A 81 -6.66 -7.99 -0.49
C ARG A 81 -5.30 -7.52 -1.03
N VAL A 82 -4.26 -7.55 -0.20
CA VAL A 82 -2.90 -7.16 -0.60
C VAL A 82 -2.27 -8.22 -1.48
N ARG A 83 -2.41 -9.51 -1.12
CA ARG A 83 -1.93 -10.63 -1.94
C ARG A 83 -2.56 -10.65 -3.33
N HIS A 84 -3.86 -10.37 -3.44
CA HIS A 84 -4.56 -10.31 -4.74
C HIS A 84 -4.19 -9.08 -5.59
N ALA A 85 -3.66 -8.02 -4.98
CA ALA A 85 -3.23 -6.82 -5.71
C ALA A 85 -1.80 -6.94 -6.28
N ALA A 86 -1.03 -7.94 -5.84
CA ALA A 86 0.34 -8.17 -6.28
C ALA A 86 0.43 -9.24 -7.39
N MET A 87 1.45 -9.14 -8.25
CA MET A 87 1.72 -10.15 -9.28
C MET A 87 2.30 -11.44 -8.69
N HIS A 88 3.05 -11.32 -7.60
CA HIS A 88 3.67 -12.44 -6.90
C HIS A 88 3.37 -12.40 -5.42
N VAL A 89 3.35 -13.58 -4.80
CA VAL A 89 3.34 -13.73 -3.34
C VAL A 89 4.59 -14.50 -2.96
N VAL A 90 5.32 -14.00 -1.97
CA VAL A 90 6.55 -14.62 -1.47
C VAL A 90 6.38 -15.16 -0.04
N GLY A 91 7.46 -15.64 0.57
CA GLY A 91 7.44 -16.21 1.91
C GLY A 91 7.04 -15.20 3.00
N HIS A 92 6.89 -15.69 4.23
CA HIS A 92 6.58 -14.84 5.38
C HIS A 92 7.75 -13.88 5.66
N ASN A 93 7.46 -12.68 6.18
CA ASN A 93 8.50 -11.71 6.54
C ASN A 93 9.45 -12.23 7.64
N ASP A 94 8.93 -12.99 8.60
CA ASP A 94 9.74 -13.66 9.66
C ASP A 94 10.62 -14.82 9.14
N GLU A 95 10.44 -15.24 7.89
CA GLU A 95 11.19 -16.33 7.25
C GLU A 95 12.16 -15.81 6.18
N ASP A 96 12.51 -14.52 6.22
CA ASP A 96 13.27 -13.84 5.17
C ASP A 96 12.66 -14.01 3.78
N GLY A 97 11.32 -14.10 3.69
CA GLY A 97 10.62 -14.54 2.49
C GLY A 97 10.82 -13.69 1.23
N TRP A 98 11.40 -12.50 1.34
CA TRP A 98 11.72 -11.64 0.19
C TRP A 98 13.10 -11.93 -0.43
N ALA A 99 13.98 -12.64 0.29
CA ALA A 99 15.39 -12.86 -0.03
C ALA A 99 15.65 -14.03 -1.00
#